data_AF-A0A932UMY0-F1
#
_entry.id   AF-A0A932UMY0-F1
#
_cell.length_a   1.000
_cell.length_b   1.000
_cell.length_c   1.000
_cell.angle_alpha   90.00
_cell.angle_beta   90.00
_cell.angle_gamma   90.00
#
_symmetry.space_group_name_H-M   'P 1'
#
loop_
_entity.id
_entity.type
_entity.pdbx_description
1 polymer ?
#
loop_
_entity_poly.entity_id
_entity_poly.type
_entity_poly.pdbx_seq_one_letter_code
_entity_poly.pdbx_strand_id
1 'polypeptide(L)'
;MSSWEEVEAQLCPLLRQGDVETACQLLEALRPQARNERKLDELIGYLTKHRPEIPNYDQRRANCQFNGAGMVEKENDLLVARRQKRRGMQWIPNGAADLTADD
;
A
#
# COMPACT_ATOMS: atom_id res chain seq x y z
N MET A 1 13.69 -15.23 15.55
CA MET A 1 13.05 -14.07 14.90
C MET A 1 14.17 -13.12 14.53
N SER A 2 14.23 -12.72 13.26
CA SER A 2 15.27 -11.78 12.81
C SER A 2 14.95 -10.39 13.36
N SER A 3 15.96 -9.59 13.74
CA SER A 3 15.79 -8.22 14.27
C SER A 3 14.81 -7.37 13.42
N TRP A 4 14.80 -7.57 12.10
CA TRP A 4 13.91 -6.87 11.17
C TRP A 4 12.42 -7.27 11.26
N GLU A 5 12.11 -8.51 11.64
CA GLU A 5 10.71 -8.97 11.84
C GLU A 5 10.08 -8.31 13.07
N GLU A 6 10.88 -8.07 14.12
CA GLU A 6 10.42 -7.37 15.33
C GLU A 6 10.15 -5.90 15.06
N VAL A 7 10.98 -5.27 14.23
CA VAL A 7 10.78 -3.90 13.75
C VAL A 7 9.49 -3.81 12.95
N GLU A 8 9.26 -4.73 12.01
CA GLU A 8 8.06 -4.76 11.19
C GLU A 8 6.79 -4.96 12.05
N ALA A 9 6.85 -5.87 13.02
CA ALA A 9 5.76 -6.14 13.95
C ALA A 9 5.38 -4.90 14.81
N GLN A 10 6.35 -4.04 15.14
CA GLN A 10 6.12 -2.80 15.88
C GLN A 10 5.69 -1.63 14.98
N LEU A 11 6.22 -1.54 13.76
CA LEU A 11 5.94 -0.45 12.83
C LEU A 11 4.53 -0.55 12.21
N CYS A 12 4.11 -1.76 11.83
CA CYS A 12 2.81 -2.01 11.22
C CYS A 12 1.60 -1.46 12.00
N PRO A 13 1.45 -1.70 13.32
CA PRO A 13 0.32 -1.17 14.08
C PRO A 13 0.34 0.36 14.19
N LEU A 14 1.51 0.98 14.33
CA LEU A 14 1.64 2.44 14.40
C LEU A 14 1.14 3.12 13.12
N LEU A 15 1.58 2.62 11.96
CA LEU A 15 1.12 3.12 10.65
C LEU A 15 -0.37 2.86 10.43
N ARG A 16 -0.90 1.74 10.91
CA ARG A 16 -2.34 1.45 10.84
C ARG A 16 -3.16 2.45 11.67
N GLN A 17 -2.64 2.91 12.79
CA GLN A 17 -3.28 3.93 13.64
C GLN A 17 -3.06 5.35 13.12
N GLY A 18 -2.27 5.53 12.06
CA GLY A 18 -1.86 6.85 11.57
C GLY A 18 -0.88 7.56 12.50
N ASP A 19 -0.27 6.84 13.45
CA ASP A 19 0.75 7.38 14.34
C ASP A 19 2.12 7.40 13.65
N VAL A 20 2.23 8.31 12.69
CA VAL A 20 3.44 8.56 11.92
C VAL A 20 4.57 9.08 12.79
N GLU A 21 4.25 9.80 13.87
CA GLU A 21 5.24 10.43 14.73
C GLU A 21 6.02 9.38 15.54
N THR A 22 5.30 8.47 16.19
CA THR A 22 5.91 7.35 16.92
C THR A 22 6.62 6.39 15.95
N ALA A 23 6.05 6.17 14.75
CA ALA A 23 6.70 5.37 13.71
C ALA A 23 8.05 5.95 13.26
N CYS A 24 8.14 7.28 13.05
CA CYS A 24 9.39 7.95 12.71
C CYS A 24 10.42 7.88 13.84
N GLN A 25 9.99 8.04 15.10
CA GLN A 25 10.88 7.90 16.25
C GLN A 25 11.45 6.48 16.38
N LEU A 26 10.64 5.45 16.13
CA LEU A 26 11.09 4.05 16.10
C LEU A 26 12.14 3.85 15.01
N LEU A 27 11.90 4.37 13.80
CA LEU A 27 12.83 4.29 12.68
C LEU A 27 14.16 5.00 12.99
N GLU A 28 14.12 6.14 13.65
CA GLU A 28 15.33 6.84 14.08
C GLU A 28 16.12 6.09 15.16
N ALA A 29 15.43 5.47 16.12
CA ALA A 29 16.09 4.63 17.13
C ALA A 29 16.80 3.42 16.50
N LEU A 30 16.34 2.97 15.33
CA LEU A 30 16.92 1.87 14.57
C LEU A 30 18.01 2.31 13.58
N ARG A 31 18.27 3.61 13.43
CA ARG A 31 19.33 4.14 12.56
C ARG A 31 20.69 3.45 12.77
N PRO A 32 21.17 3.16 14.00
CA PRO A 32 22.45 2.46 14.20
C PRO A 32 22.50 1.03 13.64
N GLN A 33 21.35 0.40 13.47
CA GLN A 33 21.22 -0.95 12.92
C GLN A 33 20.93 -0.92 11.41
N ALA A 34 20.57 0.24 10.87
CA ALA A 34 20.18 0.40 9.47
C ALA A 34 21.37 0.14 8.55
N ARG A 35 21.22 -0.87 7.69
CA ARG A 35 22.21 -1.19 6.66
C ARG A 35 22.35 -0.10 5.60
N ASN A 36 21.34 0.78 5.46
CA ASN A 36 21.32 1.86 4.48
C ASN A 36 20.56 3.07 5.02
N GLU A 37 21.32 4.04 5.55
CA GLU A 37 20.79 5.27 6.13
C GLU A 37 20.02 6.12 5.11
N ARG A 38 20.49 6.19 3.85
CA ARG A 38 19.80 6.94 2.79
C ARG A 38 18.39 6.42 2.54
N LYS A 39 18.19 5.10 2.56
CA LYS A 39 16.87 4.48 2.40
C LYS A 39 15.98 4.71 3.63
N LEU A 40 16.58 4.78 4.82
CA LEU A 40 15.88 5.15 6.04
C LEU A 40 15.38 6.60 5.98
N ASP A 41 16.23 7.53 5.55
CA ASP A 41 15.86 8.94 5.37
C ASP A 41 14.74 9.11 4.33
N GLU A 42 14.83 8.39 3.20
CA GLU A 42 13.77 8.36 2.19
C GLU A 42 12.42 7.90 2.80
N LEU A 43 12.44 6.87 3.64
CA LEU A 43 11.25 6.34 4.29
C LEU A 43 10.66 7.32 5.31
N ILE A 44 11.48 7.87 6.20
CA ILE A 44 11.06 8.86 7.21
C ILE A 44 10.51 10.12 6.53
N GLY A 45 11.18 10.58 5.48
CA GLY A 45 10.74 11.73 4.68
C GLY A 45 9.41 11.47 3.99
N TYR A 46 9.23 10.28 3.39
CA TYR A 46 7.96 9.88 2.78
C TYR A 46 6.82 9.86 3.80
N LEU A 47 7.02 9.18 4.94
CA LEU A 47 6.00 9.08 5.98
C LEU A 47 5.61 10.45 6.54
N THR A 48 6.60 11.30 6.80
CA THR A 48 6.37 12.67 7.31
C THR A 48 5.62 13.53 6.30
N LYS A 49 6.01 13.47 5.01
CA LYS A 49 5.36 14.21 3.93
C LYS A 49 3.89 13.81 3.75
N HIS A 50 3.62 12.52 3.83
CA HIS A 50 2.28 11.95 3.63
C HIS A 50 1.50 11.77 4.94
N ARG A 51 1.99 12.28 6.08
CA ARG A 51 1.29 12.27 7.38
C ARG A 51 -0.20 12.64 7.30
N PRO A 52 -0.62 13.74 6.64
CA PRO A 52 -2.04 14.09 6.57
C PRO A 52 -2.88 13.12 5.71
N GLU A 53 -2.22 12.35 4.84
CA GLU A 53 -2.85 11.38 3.94
C GLU A 53 -2.93 9.97 4.56
N ILE A 54 -2.29 9.73 5.71
CA ILE A 54 -2.32 8.44 6.41
C ILE A 54 -3.43 8.49 7.47
N PRO A 55 -4.63 7.94 7.21
CA PRO A 55 -5.70 7.92 8.17
C PRO A 55 -5.48 6.86 9.26
N ASN A 56 -6.13 7.04 10.40
CA ASN A 56 -6.28 5.97 11.39
C ASN A 56 -7.24 4.90 10.87
N TYR A 57 -6.69 3.81 10.33
CA TYR A 57 -7.46 2.69 9.76
C TYR A 57 -8.21 1.89 10.82
N ASP A 58 -7.67 1.77 12.04
CA ASP A 58 -8.37 1.11 13.15
C ASP A 58 -9.64 1.87 13.54
N GLN A 59 -9.55 3.21 13.60
CA GLN A 59 -10.68 4.07 13.88
C GLN A 59 -11.68 4.11 12.72
N ARG A 60 -11.22 4.12 11.47
CA ARG A 60 -12.10 3.98 10.30
C ARG A 60 -12.84 2.64 10.29
N ARG A 61 -12.16 1.55 10.64
CA ARG A 61 -12.77 0.22 10.76
C ARG A 61 -13.81 0.19 11.88
N ALA A 62 -13.52 0.78 13.04
CA ALA A 62 -14.49 0.92 14.13
C ALA A 62 -15.71 1.75 13.72
N ASN A 63 -15.53 2.74 12.85
CA ASN A 63 -16.58 3.60 12.32
C ASN A 63 -17.28 3.04 11.06
N CYS A 64 -17.00 1.79 10.66
CA CYS A 64 -17.51 1.17 9.42
C CYS A 64 -17.20 1.97 8.13
N GLN A 65 -16.18 2.82 8.14
CA GLN A 65 -15.70 3.59 7.00
C GLN A 65 -14.64 2.77 6.25
N PHE A 66 -15.09 1.69 5.61
CA PHE A 66 -14.19 0.79 4.91
C PHE A 66 -13.61 1.48 3.66
N ASN A 67 -12.28 1.67 3.64
CA ASN A 67 -11.52 2.03 2.43
C ASN A 67 -11.31 0.83 1.50
N GLY A 68 -12.00 -0.28 1.75
CA GLY A 68 -11.83 -1.51 1.00
C GLY A 68 -12.32 -1.28 -0.43
N ALA A 69 -11.40 -1.22 -1.37
CA ALA A 69 -11.67 -1.35 -2.79
C ALA A 69 -12.18 -2.76 -3.16
N GLY A 70 -12.64 -3.58 -2.20
CA GLY A 70 -13.05 -4.96 -2.44
C GLY A 70 -14.15 -5.09 -3.50
N MET A 71 -14.99 -4.08 -3.68
CA MET A 71 -15.94 -4.04 -4.79
C MET A 71 -15.22 -3.79 -6.13
N VAL A 72 -14.30 -2.84 -6.19
CA VAL A 72 -13.51 -2.50 -7.38
C VAL A 72 -12.53 -3.62 -7.77
N GLU A 73 -11.89 -4.28 -6.80
CA GLU A 73 -11.03 -5.45 -7.00
C GLU A 73 -11.84 -6.66 -7.47
N LYS A 74 -13.03 -6.87 -6.91
CA LYS A 74 -13.95 -7.92 -7.36
C LYS A 74 -14.46 -7.65 -8.77
N GLU A 75 -14.76 -6.40 -9.10
CA GLU A 75 -15.16 -5.97 -10.45
C GLU A 75 -14.03 -6.16 -11.46
N ASN A 76 -12.79 -5.82 -11.09
CA ASN A 76 -11.59 -6.10 -11.89
C ASN A 76 -11.43 -7.61 -12.14
N ASP A 77 -11.56 -8.43 -11.09
CA ASP A 77 -11.50 -9.90 -11.21
C ASP A 77 -12.61 -10.48 -12.11
N LEU A 78 -13.82 -9.93 -12.03
CA LEU A 78 -14.96 -10.42 -12.82
C LEU A 78 -14.89 -9.96 -14.28
N LEU A 79 -14.44 -8.74 -14.55
CA LEU A 79 -14.51 -8.14 -15.89
C LEU A 79 -13.17 -8.19 -16.62
N VAL A 80 -12.08 -7.77 -15.98
CA VAL A 80 -10.77 -7.63 -16.62
C VAL A 80 -10.03 -8.96 -16.60
N ALA A 81 -9.99 -9.66 -15.47
CA ALA A 81 -9.27 -10.93 -15.38
C ALA A 81 -9.91 -12.02 -16.26
N ARG A 82 -11.24 -12.02 -16.43
CA ARG A 82 -11.93 -12.92 -17.40
C ARG A 82 -11.53 -12.62 -18.85
N ARG A 83 -11.39 -11.34 -19.21
CA ARG A 83 -11.02 -10.90 -20.58
C ARG A 83 -9.55 -11.15 -20.89
N GLN A 84 -8.67 -11.02 -19.90
CA GLN A 84 -7.21 -11.08 -20.11
C GLN A 84 -6.59 -12.46 -19.85
N LYS A 85 -7.07 -13.25 -18.88
CA LYS A 85 -6.48 -14.56 -18.56
C LYS A 85 -6.64 -15.61 -19.66
N ARG A 86 -7.57 -15.42 -20.61
CA ARG A 86 -7.75 -16.31 -21.77
C ARG A 86 -7.03 -15.87 -23.05
N ARG A 87 -6.39 -14.70 -23.08
CA ARG A 87 -5.78 -14.14 -24.31
C ARG A 87 -4.24 -14.06 -24.28
N GLY A 88 -3.59 -14.54 -23.23
CA GLY A 88 -2.14 -14.48 -23.10
C GLY A 88 -1.63 -13.04 -22.93
N MET A 89 -0.41 -12.88 -22.42
CA MET A 89 0.17 -11.57 -22.13
C MET A 89 0.65 -10.88 -23.42
N GLN A 90 -0.27 -10.43 -24.27
CA GLN A 90 0.03 -9.61 -25.44
C GLN A 90 -0.17 -8.13 -25.10
N TRP A 91 0.91 -7.47 -24.73
CA TRP A 91 0.95 -6.00 -24.64
C TRP A 91 1.26 -5.43 -26.02
N ILE A 92 0.25 -5.40 -26.90
CA ILE A 92 0.33 -4.67 -28.17
C ILE A 92 -0.72 -3.54 -28.11
N PRO A 93 -0.39 -2.30 -28.52
CA PRO A 93 -1.28 -1.13 -28.36
C PRO A 93 -2.64 -1.27 -29.06
N ASN A 94 -2.75 -2.21 -30.01
CA ASN A 94 -3.91 -2.34 -30.88
C ASN A 94 -5.07 -3.17 -30.31
N GLY A 95 -4.92 -3.77 -29.12
CA GLY A 95 -5.96 -4.61 -28.50
C GLY A 95 -6.91 -3.89 -27.53
N ALA A 96 -6.60 -2.65 -27.14
CA ALA A 96 -7.40 -1.91 -26.16
C ALA A 96 -8.53 -1.07 -26.79
N ALA A 97 -8.41 -0.72 -28.07
CA ALA A 97 -9.39 0.14 -28.76
C ALA A 97 -10.66 -0.60 -29.21
N ASP A 98 -10.61 -1.93 -29.34
CA ASP A 98 -11.72 -2.74 -29.88
C ASP A 98 -12.75 -3.17 -28.80
N LEU A 99 -12.65 -2.63 -27.58
CA LEU A 99 -13.51 -3.00 -26.45
C LEU A 99 -14.47 -1.89 -25.99
N THR A 100 -14.53 -0.78 -26.73
CA THR A 100 -15.46 0.35 -26.48
C THR A 100 -16.35 0.68 -27.67
N ALA A 101 -16.43 -0.20 -28.68
CA ALA A 101 -17.41 -0.05 -29.75
C ALA A 101 -18.71 -0.75 -29.31
N ASP A 102 -19.69 0.06 -28.92
CA ASP A 102 -21.09 -0.31 -28.79
C ASP A 102 -21.67 -0.67 -30.17
N ASP A 103 -22.38 -1.80 -30.27
CA ASP A 103 -23.52 -2.06 -31.18
C ASP A 103 -24.48 -3.07 -30.51
#